data_AF-A0A7X7KN77-F1
#
_entry.id   AF-A0A7X7KN77-F1
#
_cell.length_a   1.000
_cell.length_b   1.000
_cell.length_c   1.000
_cell.angle_alpha   90.00
_cell.angle_beta   90.00
_cell.angle_gamma   90.00
#
_symmetry.space_group_name_H-M   'P 1'
#
loop_
_entity.id
_entity.type
_entity.pdbx_description
1 polymer ?
#
loop_
_entity_poly.entity_id
_entity_poly.type
_entity_poly.pdbx_seq_one_letter_code
_entity_poly.pdbx_strand_id
1 'polypeptide(L)'
;MAWLFDRWKKPREAGLGEETPEPLRSKLLQEEQQENLQLDIFVLEDEDGSREQRLARVAEKEVQSAAEDSIKKLHVIKMGRCPVCGAHLSQHLFASICETCGWHDYEVPRTGPVRVHLRHNDRVVEGDRCYIVKTGACLVIRDDVVVARLPREAYDYVEYVWTEDEIDQRHKQVVDRMQISCGWCGDPADPDKDGFHMVHVAFGGVQERYCFCSDDCYEAFRKMYPARVHRNCYERDCSDCNLCVKRYSSEAEGIRMLAKDFLSMRKKSK
;
A
#
# COMPACT_ATOMS: atom_id res chain seq x y z
N MET A 1 -80.82 -4.84 59.48
CA MET A 1 -80.47 -5.38 60.80
C MET A 1 -78.98 -5.17 60.99
N ALA A 2 -78.66 -4.38 62.00
CA ALA A 2 -77.31 -3.98 62.40
C ALA A 2 -76.47 -5.15 62.94
N TRP A 3 -75.24 -4.78 63.34
CA TRP A 3 -74.24 -5.46 64.16
C TRP A 3 -73.09 -6.16 63.38
N LEU A 4 -71.80 -5.92 63.64
CA LEU A 4 -71.01 -4.84 64.25
C LEU A 4 -69.51 -5.26 64.23
N PHE A 5 -68.63 -4.26 64.14
CA PHE A 5 -67.22 -4.19 64.57
C PHE A 5 -66.08 -4.90 63.79
N ASP A 6 -65.39 -4.10 62.96
CA ASP A 6 -63.99 -3.64 63.11
C ASP A 6 -62.99 -4.51 63.91
N ARG A 7 -61.79 -4.75 63.35
CA ARG A 7 -60.50 -4.19 63.85
C ARG A 7 -59.28 -4.62 63.00
N TRP A 8 -58.67 -3.63 62.31
CA TRP A 8 -57.23 -3.48 61.94
C TRP A 8 -56.65 -4.48 60.91
N LYS A 9 -55.92 -4.13 59.84
CA LYS A 9 -55.01 -3.01 59.54
C LYS A 9 -54.74 -3.05 58.00
N LYS A 10 -54.80 -1.93 57.27
CA LYS A 10 -54.08 -1.73 55.99
C LYS A 10 -52.75 -1.01 56.29
N PRO A 11 -51.66 -1.29 55.55
CA PRO A 11 -51.27 -0.42 54.44
C PRO A 11 -50.81 -1.25 53.21
N ARG A 12 -51.20 -0.92 51.97
CA ARG A 12 -50.80 0.20 51.07
C ARG A 12 -49.67 -0.26 50.12
N GLU A 13 -50.04 -0.28 48.85
CA GLU A 13 -49.24 -0.10 47.61
C GLU A 13 -47.75 -0.47 47.64
N ALA A 14 -47.37 -1.49 46.87
CA ALA A 14 -46.03 -1.64 46.33
C ALA A 14 -46.13 -1.62 44.80
N GLY A 15 -45.67 -0.50 44.22
CA GLY A 15 -45.38 -0.40 42.80
C GLY A 15 -44.22 -1.32 42.43
N LEU A 16 -44.27 -1.84 41.21
CA LEU A 16 -43.20 -2.61 40.57
C LEU A 16 -42.03 -1.67 40.27
N GLY A 17 -41.13 -1.50 41.25
CA GLY A 17 -39.74 -1.17 41.01
C GLY A 17 -38.94 -2.47 41.13
N GLU A 18 -38.63 -3.09 40.00
CA GLU A 18 -37.74 -4.25 39.97
C GLU A 18 -36.37 -3.77 39.48
N GLU A 19 -35.57 -3.25 40.42
CA GLU A 19 -34.14 -3.11 40.25
C GLU A 19 -33.51 -4.51 40.25
N THR A 20 -33.16 -5.02 39.07
CA THR A 20 -32.30 -6.20 38.98
C THR A 20 -30.92 -5.88 39.55
N PRO A 21 -30.38 -6.69 40.48
CA PRO A 21 -29.12 -6.38 41.13
C PRO A 21 -27.94 -6.62 40.17
N GLU A 22 -27.02 -5.66 40.11
CA GLU A 22 -25.83 -5.65 39.26
C GLU A 22 -24.81 -6.82 39.39
N PRO A 23 -24.69 -7.60 40.49
CA PRO A 23 -23.56 -8.52 40.65
C PRO A 23 -23.71 -9.86 39.91
N LEU A 24 -24.80 -10.09 39.15
CA LEU A 24 -25.00 -11.30 38.35
C LEU A 24 -24.54 -11.15 36.88
N ARG A 25 -24.49 -9.93 36.34
CA ARG A 25 -23.99 -9.68 34.96
C ARG A 25 -22.47 -9.81 34.86
N SER A 26 -21.74 -9.47 35.92
CA SER A 26 -20.27 -9.49 35.96
C SER A 26 -19.63 -10.88 36.09
N LYS A 27 -20.42 -11.96 36.23
CA LYS A 27 -19.90 -13.33 36.35
C LYS A 27 -20.06 -14.18 35.08
N LEU A 28 -20.74 -13.69 34.05
CA LEU A 28 -21.08 -14.46 32.84
C LEU A 28 -20.28 -14.04 31.60
N LEU A 29 -19.67 -12.85 31.61
CA LEU A 29 -18.93 -12.30 30.48
C LEU A 29 -17.42 -12.49 30.69
N GLN A 30 -16.68 -12.83 29.63
CA GLN A 30 -15.21 -12.79 29.65
C GLN A 30 -14.72 -11.35 29.83
N GLU A 31 -13.52 -11.15 30.38
CA GLU A 31 -12.97 -9.81 30.70
C GLU A 31 -13.06 -8.82 29.53
N GLU A 32 -12.68 -9.25 28.32
CA GLU A 32 -12.78 -8.44 27.09
C GLU A 32 -14.24 -8.07 26.73
N GLN A 33 -15.21 -8.93 27.04
CA GLN A 33 -16.63 -8.65 26.82
C GLN A 33 -17.20 -7.71 27.90
N GLN A 34 -16.64 -7.72 29.10
CA GLN A 34 -17.00 -6.77 30.17
C GLN A 34 -16.47 -5.37 29.87
N GLU A 35 -15.24 -5.27 29.35
CA GLU A 35 -14.66 -4.01 28.91
C GLU A 35 -15.47 -3.40 27.75
N ASN A 36 -15.84 -4.21 26.76
CA ASN A 36 -16.71 -3.76 25.66
C ASN A 36 -18.10 -3.31 26.15
N LEU A 37 -18.72 -4.05 27.07
CA LEU A 37 -20.00 -3.65 27.66
C LEU A 37 -19.90 -2.33 28.42
N GLN A 38 -18.80 -2.12 29.16
CA GLN A 38 -18.57 -0.86 29.88
C GLN A 38 -18.36 0.31 28.93
N LEU A 39 -17.64 0.10 27.82
CA LEU A 39 -17.48 1.10 26.76
C LEU A 39 -18.83 1.42 26.10
N ASP A 40 -19.65 0.41 25.80
CA ASP A 40 -20.97 0.60 25.21
C ASP A 40 -21.92 1.36 26.14
N ILE A 41 -21.96 1.00 27.44
CA ILE A 41 -22.73 1.73 28.45
C ILE A 41 -22.24 3.17 28.56
N PHE A 42 -20.93 3.38 28.61
CA PHE A 42 -20.31 4.71 28.70
C PHE A 42 -20.64 5.62 27.50
N VAL A 43 -20.81 5.04 26.30
CA VAL A 43 -21.23 5.75 25.09
C VAL A 43 -22.74 6.03 25.11
N LEU A 44 -23.56 5.07 25.55
CA LEU A 44 -25.02 5.21 25.60
C LEU A 44 -25.52 6.17 26.69
N GLU A 45 -24.74 6.42 27.75
CA GLU A 45 -25.02 7.41 28.79
C GLU A 45 -24.76 8.87 28.37
N ASP A 46 -24.31 9.11 27.13
CA ASP A 46 -24.04 10.45 26.60
C ASP A 46 -25.31 11.13 26.05
N GLU A 47 -26.10 11.75 26.92
CA GLU A 47 -27.38 12.42 26.54
C GLU A 47 -27.24 13.52 25.47
N ASP A 48 -26.06 14.17 25.36
CA ASP A 48 -25.81 15.29 24.42
C ASP A 48 -25.00 14.88 23.17
N GLY A 49 -24.59 13.61 23.03
CA GLY A 49 -23.75 13.12 21.92
C GLY A 49 -22.34 13.75 21.82
N SER A 50 -21.94 14.51 22.83
CA SER A 50 -20.69 15.26 22.87
C SER A 50 -19.45 14.38 23.01
N ARG A 51 -19.59 13.21 23.66
CA ARG A 51 -18.55 12.21 23.87
C ARG A 51 -18.44 11.29 22.66
N GLU A 52 -19.55 10.90 22.06
CA GLU A 52 -19.56 10.19 20.77
C GLU A 52 -18.82 11.01 19.70
N GLN A 53 -19.10 12.32 19.59
CA GLN A 53 -18.37 13.22 18.69
C GLN A 53 -16.88 13.34 19.02
N ARG A 54 -16.49 13.33 20.30
CA ARG A 54 -15.06 13.34 20.70
C ARG A 54 -14.37 12.03 20.31
N LEU A 55 -14.99 10.88 20.54
CA LEU A 55 -14.47 9.57 20.16
C LEU A 55 -14.35 9.44 18.64
N ALA A 56 -15.38 9.86 17.90
CA ALA A 56 -15.34 9.92 16.44
C ALA A 56 -14.18 10.79 15.95
N ARG A 57 -13.96 11.96 16.58
CA ARG A 57 -12.84 12.86 16.23
C ARG A 57 -11.46 12.27 16.55
N VAL A 58 -11.34 11.51 17.65
CA VAL A 58 -10.10 10.80 17.98
C VAL A 58 -9.86 9.67 16.99
N ALA A 59 -10.88 8.87 16.67
CA ALA A 59 -10.80 7.82 15.67
C ALA A 59 -10.44 8.37 14.28
N GLU A 60 -11.06 9.47 13.83
CA GLU A 60 -10.72 10.15 12.58
C GLU A 60 -9.26 10.61 12.57
N LYS A 61 -8.78 11.16 13.69
CA LYS A 61 -7.38 11.60 13.82
C LYS A 61 -6.41 10.43 13.77
N GLU A 62 -6.75 9.30 14.40
CA GLU A 62 -5.94 8.07 14.34
C GLU A 62 -5.92 7.47 12.93
N VAL A 63 -7.07 7.46 12.24
CA VAL A 63 -7.16 7.03 10.84
C VAL A 63 -6.32 7.94 9.94
N GLN A 64 -6.39 9.26 10.12
CA GLN A 64 -5.54 10.21 9.39
C GLN A 64 -4.06 9.97 9.67
N SER A 65 -3.66 9.81 10.93
CA SER A 65 -2.27 9.51 11.29
C SER A 65 -1.78 8.20 10.70
N ALA A 66 -2.59 7.14 10.74
CA ALA A 66 -2.26 5.85 10.15
C ALA A 66 -2.17 5.92 8.62
N ALA A 67 -3.03 6.71 7.98
CA ALA A 67 -2.98 6.97 6.54
C ALA A 67 -1.71 7.74 6.16
N GLU A 68 -1.37 8.80 6.89
CA GLU A 68 -0.13 9.56 6.69
C GLU A 68 1.11 8.67 6.81
N ASP A 69 1.16 7.83 7.84
CA ASP A 69 2.28 6.91 8.04
C ASP A 69 2.36 5.83 6.96
N SER A 70 1.22 5.37 6.46
CA SER A 70 1.16 4.45 5.32
C SER A 70 1.69 5.12 4.05
N ILE A 71 1.32 6.39 3.80
CA ILE A 71 1.82 7.17 2.67
C ILE A 71 3.33 7.38 2.78
N LYS A 72 3.84 7.74 3.97
CA LYS A 72 5.28 7.89 4.22
C LYS A 72 6.02 6.58 3.91
N LYS A 73 5.52 5.44 4.40
CA LYS A 73 6.12 4.12 4.13
C LYS A 73 6.14 3.80 2.63
N LEU A 74 5.04 4.05 1.92
CA LEU A 74 4.98 3.88 0.46
C LEU A 74 5.98 4.78 -0.27
N HIS A 75 6.18 6.01 0.20
CA HIS A 75 7.16 6.92 -0.39
C HIS A 75 8.61 6.43 -0.18
N VAL A 76 8.93 5.95 1.03
CA VAL A 76 10.24 5.37 1.37
C VAL A 76 10.52 4.12 0.52
N ILE A 77 9.51 3.26 0.32
CA ILE A 77 9.63 2.08 -0.57
C ILE A 77 9.85 2.51 -2.02
N LYS A 78 9.14 3.54 -2.51
CA LYS A 78 9.35 4.09 -3.87
C LYS A 78 10.75 4.66 -4.07
N MET A 79 11.39 5.13 -3.00
CA MET A 79 12.80 5.56 -3.00
C MET A 79 13.80 4.40 -2.90
N GLY A 80 13.33 3.14 -2.90
CA GLY A 80 14.20 1.96 -2.78
C GLY A 80 14.75 1.74 -1.37
N ARG A 81 14.06 2.24 -0.34
CA ARG A 81 14.51 2.19 1.06
C ARG A 81 13.53 1.40 1.93
N CYS A 82 14.06 0.72 2.93
CA CYS A 82 13.26 -0.08 3.85
C CYS A 82 12.46 0.84 4.78
N PRO A 83 11.14 0.63 4.92
CA PRO A 83 10.29 1.45 5.79
C PRO A 83 10.59 1.26 7.29
N VAL A 84 11.32 0.19 7.66
CA VAL A 84 11.65 -0.13 9.05
C VAL A 84 13.04 0.37 9.44
N CYS A 85 14.06 0.07 8.64
CA CYS A 85 15.46 0.35 9.00
C CYS A 85 16.16 1.38 8.09
N GLY A 86 15.52 1.83 7.00
CA GLY A 86 16.10 2.79 6.06
C GLY A 86 17.22 2.24 5.17
N ALA A 87 17.60 0.95 5.28
CA ALA A 87 18.56 0.32 4.37
C ALA A 87 18.00 0.20 2.94
N HIS A 88 18.85 -0.14 1.97
CA HIS A 88 18.42 -0.37 0.59
C HIS A 88 17.50 -1.59 0.48
N LEU A 89 16.48 -1.51 -0.37
CA LEU A 89 15.60 -2.62 -0.72
C LEU A 89 16.07 -3.28 -2.01
N SER A 90 16.23 -4.59 -1.97
CA SER A 90 16.40 -5.40 -3.15
C SER A 90 15.00 -5.62 -3.76
N GLN A 91 14.77 -5.03 -4.93
CA GLN A 91 13.51 -5.14 -5.65
C GLN A 91 13.60 -6.25 -6.69
N HIS A 92 12.63 -7.15 -6.65
CA HIS A 92 12.38 -8.23 -7.59
C HIS A 92 11.05 -7.95 -8.32
N LEU A 93 10.76 -8.72 -9.37
CA LEU A 93 9.58 -8.48 -10.22
C LEU A 93 8.24 -8.45 -9.45
N PHE A 94 8.14 -9.28 -8.40
CA PHE A 94 6.94 -9.44 -7.57
C PHE A 94 7.20 -9.28 -6.07
N ALA A 95 8.42 -8.88 -5.66
CA ALA A 95 8.78 -8.81 -4.25
C ALA A 95 9.79 -7.71 -3.97
N SER A 96 9.71 -7.09 -2.80
CA SER A 96 10.72 -6.19 -2.26
C SER A 96 11.23 -6.77 -0.95
N ILE A 97 12.54 -6.92 -0.81
CA ILE A 97 13.17 -7.55 0.36
C ILE A 97 14.27 -6.65 0.90
N CYS A 98 14.28 -6.43 2.21
CA CYS A 98 15.37 -5.78 2.91
C CYS A 98 16.37 -6.81 3.41
N GLU A 99 17.59 -6.78 2.87
CA GLU A 99 18.67 -7.71 3.26
C GLU A 99 19.17 -7.48 4.69
N THR A 100 18.96 -6.28 5.25
CA THR A 100 19.45 -5.93 6.59
C THR A 100 18.51 -6.41 7.71
N CYS A 101 17.20 -6.19 7.56
CA CYS A 101 16.23 -6.49 8.64
C CYS A 101 15.21 -7.58 8.29
N GLY A 102 15.23 -8.12 7.06
CA GLY A 102 14.32 -9.17 6.62
C GLY A 102 12.88 -8.71 6.34
N TRP A 103 12.61 -7.41 6.41
CA TRP A 103 11.33 -6.86 5.97
C TRP A 103 11.10 -7.23 4.51
N HIS A 104 9.90 -7.69 4.20
CA HIS A 104 9.52 -8.07 2.85
C HIS A 104 8.08 -7.70 2.56
N ASP A 105 7.81 -7.44 1.29
CA ASP A 105 6.49 -7.24 0.73
C ASP A 105 6.47 -7.95 -0.63
N TYR A 106 5.44 -8.74 -0.92
CA TYR A 106 5.36 -9.51 -2.15
C TYR A 106 3.93 -9.68 -2.63
N GLU A 107 3.79 -9.78 -3.94
CA GLU A 107 2.53 -10.07 -4.61
C GLU A 107 2.33 -11.59 -4.73
N VAL A 108 1.06 -12.01 -4.76
CA VAL A 108 0.67 -13.40 -5.06
C VAL A 108 0.10 -13.49 -6.48
N PRO A 109 0.19 -14.64 -7.15
CA PRO A 109 -0.41 -14.85 -8.47
C PRO A 109 -1.91 -14.52 -8.46
N ARG A 110 -2.39 -13.94 -9.56
CA ARG A 110 -3.80 -13.60 -9.75
C ARG A 110 -4.55 -14.70 -10.48
N THR A 111 -3.91 -15.31 -11.48
CA THR A 111 -4.47 -16.39 -12.29
C THR A 111 -3.75 -17.71 -12.07
N GLY A 112 -2.46 -17.67 -11.72
CA GLY A 112 -1.70 -18.86 -11.40
C GLY A 112 -2.16 -19.58 -10.12
N PRO A 113 -2.09 -20.93 -10.07
CA PRO A 113 -2.54 -21.68 -8.90
C PRO A 113 -1.57 -21.54 -7.72
N VAL A 114 -2.13 -21.74 -6.53
CA VAL A 114 -1.39 -21.86 -5.28
C VAL A 114 -1.41 -23.32 -4.82
N ARG A 115 -0.24 -23.83 -4.43
CA ARG A 115 -0.04 -25.21 -4.01
C ARG A 115 0.47 -25.24 -2.58
N VAL A 116 -0.30 -25.82 -1.67
CA VAL A 116 0.09 -25.99 -0.27
C VAL A 116 0.57 -27.42 -0.07
N HIS A 117 1.85 -27.56 0.28
CA HIS A 117 2.52 -28.85 0.47
C HIS A 117 2.35 -29.29 1.93
N LEU A 118 1.79 -30.48 2.14
CA LEU A 118 1.47 -30.98 3.48
C LEU A 118 2.69 -31.61 4.16
N ARG A 119 2.78 -31.44 5.48
CA ARG A 119 3.84 -32.04 6.29
C ARG A 119 3.59 -33.54 6.42
N HIS A 120 4.58 -34.34 6.04
CA HIS A 120 4.57 -35.82 6.09
C HIS A 120 3.85 -36.57 4.96
N ASN A 121 3.34 -35.90 3.91
CA ASN A 121 2.95 -36.59 2.69
C ASN A 121 3.26 -35.74 1.44
N ASP A 122 3.43 -36.40 0.30
CA ASP A 122 3.59 -35.71 -0.99
C ASP A 122 2.25 -35.24 -1.58
N ARG A 123 1.21 -35.09 -0.76
CA ARG A 123 -0.07 -34.55 -1.22
C ARG A 123 -0.02 -33.04 -1.17
N VAL A 124 -0.56 -32.46 -2.24
CA VAL A 124 -0.64 -31.03 -2.42
C VAL A 124 -2.11 -30.65 -2.41
N VAL A 125 -2.45 -29.62 -1.63
CA VAL A 125 -3.75 -28.96 -1.70
C VAL A 125 -3.60 -27.78 -2.64
N GLU A 126 -4.25 -27.86 -3.79
CA GLU A 126 -4.21 -26.81 -4.81
C GLU A 126 -5.46 -25.92 -4.69
N GLY A 127 -5.29 -24.62 -4.94
CA GLY A 127 -6.35 -23.63 -5.00
C GLY A 127 -5.94 -22.44 -5.86
N ASP A 128 -6.83 -21.47 -6.01
CA ASP A 128 -6.58 -20.24 -6.76
C ASP A 128 -5.85 -19.22 -5.88
N ARG A 129 -6.15 -19.22 -4.57
CA ARG A 129 -5.54 -18.33 -3.58
C ARG A 129 -5.35 -19.03 -2.24
N CYS A 130 -4.43 -18.51 -1.44
CA CYS A 130 -4.32 -18.90 -0.03
C CYS A 130 -4.17 -17.70 0.89
N TYR A 131 -4.65 -17.83 2.12
CA TYR A 131 -4.50 -16.83 3.17
C TYR A 131 -3.95 -17.48 4.43
N ILE A 132 -2.87 -16.92 4.97
CA ILE A 132 -2.34 -17.33 6.27
C ILE A 132 -2.91 -16.39 7.32
N VAL A 133 -3.78 -16.91 8.18
CA VAL A 133 -4.38 -16.13 9.27
C VAL A 133 -3.41 -15.99 10.44
N LYS A 134 -3.68 -15.06 11.37
CA LYS A 134 -2.83 -14.78 12.54
C LYS A 134 -2.52 -16.03 13.39
N THR A 135 -3.43 -17.01 13.42
CA THR A 135 -3.24 -18.27 14.13
C THR A 135 -2.25 -19.22 13.44
N GLY A 136 -1.72 -18.85 12.27
CA GLY A 136 -0.84 -19.68 11.46
C GLY A 136 -1.56 -20.71 10.58
N ALA A 137 -2.89 -20.80 10.66
CA ALA A 137 -3.66 -21.65 9.77
C ALA A 137 -3.67 -21.10 8.33
N CYS A 138 -3.60 -22.00 7.35
CA CYS A 138 -3.69 -21.68 5.93
C CYS A 138 -5.09 -22.00 5.40
N LEU A 139 -5.76 -21.00 4.85
CA LEU A 139 -7.04 -21.14 4.16
C LEU A 139 -6.76 -21.20 2.66
N VAL A 140 -7.18 -22.28 2.01
CA VAL A 140 -7.06 -22.46 0.55
C VAL A 140 -8.42 -22.21 -0.08
N ILE A 141 -8.46 -21.33 -1.08
CA ILE A 141 -9.67 -20.94 -1.81
C ILE A 141 -9.59 -21.47 -3.24
N ARG A 142 -10.71 -21.98 -3.75
CA ARG A 142 -10.91 -22.32 -5.16
C ARG A 142 -12.35 -21.99 -5.53
N ASP A 143 -12.57 -21.37 -6.69
CA ASP A 143 -13.90 -20.96 -7.18
C ASP A 143 -14.69 -20.15 -6.12
N ASP A 144 -14.01 -19.22 -5.44
CA ASP A 144 -14.53 -18.39 -4.34
C ASP A 144 -15.04 -19.16 -3.11
N VAL A 145 -14.70 -20.45 -2.97
CA VAL A 145 -15.04 -21.29 -1.81
C VAL A 145 -13.78 -21.75 -1.08
N VAL A 146 -13.84 -21.76 0.25
CA VAL A 146 -12.77 -22.34 1.08
C VAL A 146 -12.81 -23.86 0.92
N VAL A 147 -11.85 -24.41 0.17
CA VAL A 147 -11.74 -25.85 -0.09
C VAL A 147 -10.96 -26.58 1.01
N ALA A 148 -10.08 -25.88 1.72
CA ALA A 148 -9.35 -26.45 2.84
C ALA A 148 -8.98 -25.39 3.89
N ARG A 149 -9.00 -25.81 5.15
CA ARG A 149 -8.40 -25.10 6.29
C ARG A 149 -7.34 -26.00 6.90
N LEU A 150 -6.07 -25.64 6.71
CA LEU A 150 -4.93 -26.41 7.16
C LEU A 150 -4.34 -25.76 8.42
N PRO A 151 -4.20 -26.49 9.55
CA PRO A 151 -3.51 -25.98 10.71
C PRO A 151 -2.01 -25.81 10.42
N ARG A 152 -1.31 -24.97 11.20
CA ARG A 152 0.09 -24.61 10.97
C ARG A 152 1.03 -25.82 10.95
N GLU A 153 0.71 -26.83 11.73
CA GLU A 153 1.49 -28.05 11.90
C GLU A 153 1.34 -29.01 10.71
N ALA A 154 0.30 -28.83 9.88
CA ALA A 154 -0.06 -29.76 8.82
C ALA A 154 0.55 -29.42 7.44
N TYR A 155 1.22 -28.28 7.29
CA TYR A 155 1.85 -27.89 6.02
C TYR A 155 3.29 -27.41 6.21
N ASP A 156 4.11 -27.56 5.18
CA ASP A 156 5.52 -27.17 5.19
C ASP A 156 5.72 -25.81 4.53
N TYR A 157 5.32 -25.68 3.27
CA TYR A 157 5.45 -24.45 2.52
C TYR A 157 4.30 -24.26 1.52
N VAL A 158 4.19 -23.02 1.05
CA VAL A 158 3.26 -22.62 0.02
C VAL A 158 4.07 -22.31 -1.24
N GLU A 159 3.71 -22.93 -2.34
CA GLU A 159 4.26 -22.69 -3.66
C GLU A 159 3.29 -21.81 -4.45
N TYR A 160 3.79 -20.68 -4.92
CA TYR A 160 3.08 -19.76 -5.82
C TYR A 160 3.50 -20.06 -7.25
N VAL A 161 2.59 -20.59 -8.06
CA VAL A 161 2.88 -20.92 -9.45
C VAL A 161 2.48 -19.73 -10.31
N TRP A 162 3.46 -19.00 -10.83
CA TRP A 162 3.23 -17.87 -11.73
C TRP A 162 3.06 -18.38 -13.16
N THR A 163 2.05 -17.88 -13.87
CA THR A 163 1.90 -18.15 -15.29
C THR A 163 2.89 -17.32 -16.11
N GLU A 164 3.33 -17.84 -17.28
CA GLU A 164 4.22 -17.08 -18.17
C GLU A 164 3.60 -15.75 -18.59
N ASP A 165 2.29 -15.73 -18.85
CA ASP A 165 1.54 -14.52 -19.20
C ASP A 165 1.61 -13.44 -18.10
N GLU A 166 1.47 -13.82 -16.81
CA GLU A 166 1.58 -12.87 -15.69
C GLU A 166 3.00 -12.32 -15.56
N ILE A 167 4.01 -13.17 -15.74
CA ILE A 167 5.42 -12.80 -15.72
C ILE A 167 5.71 -11.80 -16.84
N ASP A 168 5.30 -12.10 -18.06
CA ASP A 168 5.51 -11.26 -19.23
C ASP A 168 4.77 -9.94 -19.14
N GLN A 169 3.51 -9.96 -18.67
CA GLN A 169 2.74 -8.74 -18.46
C GLN A 169 3.40 -7.84 -17.41
N ARG A 170 3.89 -8.41 -16.31
CA ARG A 170 4.58 -7.65 -15.27
C ARG A 170 5.91 -7.11 -15.78
N HIS A 171 6.69 -7.93 -16.50
CA HIS A 171 7.92 -7.49 -17.15
C HIS A 171 7.68 -6.30 -18.07
N LYS A 172 6.66 -6.38 -18.93
CA LYS A 172 6.29 -5.28 -19.81
C LYS A 172 5.94 -4.02 -19.03
N GLN A 173 5.13 -4.11 -17.98
CA GLN A 173 4.80 -2.95 -17.14
C GLN A 173 6.02 -2.33 -16.46
N VAL A 174 6.96 -3.15 -15.98
CA VAL A 174 8.20 -2.67 -15.34
C VAL A 174 9.07 -1.97 -16.38
N VAL A 175 9.26 -2.59 -17.53
CA VAL A 175 10.03 -2.02 -18.65
C VAL A 175 9.40 -0.72 -19.15
N ASP A 176 8.09 -0.68 -19.37
CA ASP A 176 7.36 0.50 -19.83
C ASP A 176 7.49 1.67 -18.83
N ARG A 177 7.50 1.40 -17.52
CA ARG A 177 7.74 2.42 -16.49
C ARG A 177 9.19 2.92 -16.44
N MET A 178 10.13 2.12 -16.93
CA MET A 178 11.56 2.46 -16.98
C MET A 178 11.96 3.10 -18.32
N GLN A 179 11.14 2.94 -19.36
CA GLN A 179 11.38 3.55 -20.65
C GLN A 179 11.25 5.07 -20.55
N ILE A 180 12.26 5.76 -21.07
CA ILE A 180 12.22 7.22 -21.23
C ILE A 180 11.26 7.48 -22.39
N SER A 181 10.22 8.28 -22.18
CA SER A 181 9.31 8.67 -23.26
C SER A 181 9.81 9.90 -24.00
N CYS A 182 9.59 9.94 -25.31
CA CYS A 182 9.87 11.10 -26.14
C CYS A 182 8.91 12.24 -25.78
N GLY A 183 9.45 13.42 -25.47
CA GLY A 183 8.69 14.62 -25.11
C GLY A 183 7.88 15.23 -26.26
N TRP A 184 8.00 14.70 -27.49
CA TRP A 184 7.24 15.16 -28.66
C TRP A 184 6.20 14.12 -29.13
N CYS A 185 6.63 12.92 -29.50
CA CYS A 185 5.71 11.89 -30.02
C CYS A 185 5.17 10.92 -28.95
N GLY A 186 5.76 10.88 -27.75
CA GLY A 186 5.38 9.95 -26.69
C GLY A 186 5.96 8.54 -26.80
N ASP A 187 6.60 8.20 -27.93
CA ASP A 187 7.21 6.88 -28.14
C ASP A 187 8.42 6.65 -27.23
N PRO A 188 8.82 5.38 -26.99
CA PRO A 188 10.03 5.06 -26.24
C PRO A 188 11.28 5.67 -26.88
N ALA A 189 12.04 6.41 -26.08
CA ALA A 189 13.32 7.02 -26.43
C ALA A 189 14.45 6.21 -25.79
N ASP A 190 15.36 5.72 -26.64
CA ASP A 190 16.53 4.94 -26.23
C ASP A 190 17.77 5.86 -26.19
N PRO A 191 18.43 6.05 -25.03
CA PRO A 191 19.64 6.86 -24.91
C PRO A 191 20.82 6.38 -25.75
N ASP A 192 20.88 5.09 -26.09
CA ASP A 192 22.00 4.50 -26.84
C ASP A 192 21.76 4.58 -28.37
N LYS A 193 20.57 5.03 -28.80
CA LYS A 193 20.22 5.18 -30.21
C LYS A 193 20.73 6.52 -30.75
N ASP A 194 21.27 6.48 -31.96
CA ASP A 194 21.68 7.69 -32.68
C ASP A 194 20.50 8.64 -32.94
N GLY A 195 20.73 9.93 -32.76
CA GLY A 195 19.69 10.97 -32.77
C GLY A 195 18.88 11.11 -31.48
N PHE A 196 19.27 10.47 -30.37
CA PHE A 196 18.70 10.76 -29.05
C PHE A 196 19.17 12.11 -28.54
N HIS A 197 18.21 12.96 -28.13
CA HIS A 197 18.51 14.27 -27.52
C HIS A 197 17.94 14.34 -26.12
N MET A 198 18.77 14.72 -25.15
CA MET A 198 18.30 15.14 -23.82
C MET A 198 18.58 16.62 -23.64
N VAL A 199 17.53 17.40 -23.39
CA VAL A 199 17.62 18.86 -23.37
C VAL A 199 17.04 19.42 -22.09
N HIS A 200 17.78 20.36 -21.51
CA HIS A 200 17.33 21.18 -20.41
C HIS A 200 16.89 22.55 -20.94
N VAL A 201 15.59 22.83 -20.89
CA VAL A 201 15.03 24.10 -21.38
C VAL A 201 14.27 24.79 -20.25
N ALA A 202 14.33 26.12 -20.22
CA ALA A 202 13.58 26.91 -19.26
C ALA A 202 12.22 27.33 -19.84
N PHE A 203 11.13 26.88 -19.21
CA PHE A 203 9.78 27.37 -19.44
C PHE A 203 9.33 28.19 -18.24
N GLY A 204 9.07 29.49 -18.46
CA GLY A 204 8.83 30.41 -17.33
C GLY A 204 10.05 30.47 -16.40
N GLY A 205 9.89 30.56 -15.09
CA GLY A 205 11.03 30.72 -14.18
C GLY A 205 11.92 29.47 -13.98
N VAL A 206 11.59 28.33 -14.58
CA VAL A 206 12.05 27.02 -14.11
C VAL A 206 12.65 26.17 -15.23
N GLN A 207 13.71 25.42 -14.90
CA GLN A 207 14.31 24.43 -15.80
C GLN A 207 13.48 23.14 -15.84
N GLU A 208 13.17 22.69 -17.06
CA GLU A 208 12.52 21.42 -17.37
C GLU A 208 13.45 20.54 -18.22
N ARG A 209 13.23 19.22 -18.18
CA ARG A 209 14.03 18.24 -18.92
C ARG A 209 13.13 17.46 -19.87
N TYR A 210 13.52 17.40 -21.13
CA TYR A 210 12.86 16.59 -22.15
C TYR A 210 13.86 15.67 -22.82
N CYS A 211 13.39 14.48 -23.20
CA CYS A 211 14.15 13.51 -23.99
C CYS A 211 13.45 13.34 -25.34
N PHE A 212 14.19 13.14 -26.42
CA PHE A 212 13.65 12.99 -27.77
C PHE A 212 14.27 11.76 -28.44
N CYS A 213 13.44 10.99 -29.15
CA CYS A 213 13.85 9.75 -29.79
C CYS A 213 14.51 9.92 -31.17
N SER A 214 14.56 11.14 -31.69
CA SER A 214 15.14 11.50 -32.99
C SER A 214 15.40 13.01 -33.10
N ASP A 215 16.30 13.39 -34.02
CA ASP A 215 16.57 14.78 -34.41
C ASP A 215 15.28 15.50 -34.85
N ASP A 216 14.43 14.82 -35.62
CA ASP A 216 13.18 15.38 -36.14
C ASP A 216 12.22 15.77 -35.01
N CYS A 217 12.10 14.90 -33.99
CA CYS A 217 11.28 15.18 -32.81
C CYS A 217 11.82 16.37 -32.00
N TYR A 218 13.14 16.45 -31.86
CA TYR A 218 13.78 17.57 -31.17
C TYR A 218 13.57 18.89 -31.92
N GLU A 219 13.82 18.91 -33.23
CA GLU A 219 13.65 20.12 -34.06
C GLU A 219 12.19 20.57 -34.16
N ALA A 220 11.25 19.63 -34.24
CA ALA A 220 9.81 19.94 -34.19
C ALA A 220 9.43 20.60 -32.86
N PHE A 221 9.89 20.05 -31.73
CA PHE A 221 9.66 20.61 -30.41
C PHE A 221 10.26 22.02 -30.28
N ARG A 222 11.53 22.20 -30.68
CA ARG A 222 12.25 23.49 -30.63
C ARG A 222 11.54 24.58 -31.43
N LYS A 223 10.98 24.25 -32.59
CA LYS A 223 10.23 25.20 -33.44
C LYS A 223 8.88 25.60 -32.83
N MET A 224 8.17 24.65 -32.22
CA MET A 224 6.85 24.91 -31.64
C MET A 224 6.91 25.61 -30.28
N TYR A 225 7.95 25.34 -29.49
CA TYR A 225 8.05 25.84 -28.12
C TYR A 225 9.29 26.73 -27.94
N PRO A 226 9.26 28.01 -28.37
CA PRO A 226 10.36 28.93 -28.10
C PRO A 226 10.51 29.14 -26.58
N ALA A 227 11.76 29.07 -26.10
CA ALA A 227 12.06 29.25 -24.69
C ALA A 227 11.68 30.68 -24.25
N ARG A 228 10.81 30.78 -23.24
CA ARG A 228 10.26 32.07 -22.81
C ARG A 228 11.24 32.92 -21.99
N VAL A 229 12.24 32.29 -21.38
CA VAL A 229 13.23 32.96 -20.52
C VAL A 229 14.31 33.66 -21.33
N HIS A 230 14.78 33.01 -22.39
CA HIS A 230 15.88 33.51 -23.20
C HIS A 230 15.83 32.90 -24.59
N ARG A 231 16.08 33.71 -25.62
CA ARG A 231 16.02 33.29 -27.05
C ARG A 231 16.91 32.08 -27.35
N ASN A 232 18.06 31.96 -26.68
CA ASN A 232 19.07 30.96 -26.98
C ASN A 232 19.13 29.83 -25.93
N CYS A 233 18.05 29.58 -25.17
CA CYS A 233 18.06 28.54 -24.12
C CYS A 233 18.35 27.13 -24.67
N TYR A 234 18.03 26.88 -25.94
CA TYR A 234 18.31 25.61 -26.62
C TYR A 234 19.76 25.47 -27.11
N GLU A 235 20.50 26.57 -27.21
CA GLU A 235 21.82 26.62 -27.86
C GLU A 235 22.97 26.84 -26.86
N ARG A 236 22.64 27.16 -25.61
CA ARG A 236 23.60 27.46 -24.55
C ARG A 236 23.63 26.31 -23.55
N ASP A 237 24.82 25.92 -23.11
CA ASP A 237 24.96 24.96 -22.02
C ASP A 237 24.27 25.47 -20.75
N CYS A 238 23.51 24.58 -20.12
CA CYS A 238 22.76 24.87 -18.92
C CYS A 238 23.67 25.06 -17.69
N SER A 239 24.87 24.46 -17.69
CA SER A 239 25.88 24.59 -16.65
C SER A 239 26.34 26.05 -16.47
N ASP A 240 26.54 26.76 -17.59
CA ASP A 240 27.07 28.12 -17.65
C ASP A 240 25.98 29.21 -17.60
N CYS A 241 24.73 28.85 -17.35
CA CYS A 241 23.58 29.74 -17.49
C CYS A 241 22.79 29.88 -16.18
N ASN A 242 22.71 31.09 -15.60
CA ASN A 242 22.00 31.37 -14.33
C ASN A 242 20.63 32.07 -14.51
N LEU A 243 20.01 31.94 -15.69
CA LEU A 243 18.80 32.69 -16.03
C LEU A 243 17.49 32.04 -15.57
N CYS A 244 17.53 30.82 -15.05
CA CYS A 244 16.37 30.09 -14.56
C CYS A 244 16.69 29.34 -13.26
N VAL A 245 15.65 28.96 -12.51
CA VAL A 245 15.79 28.10 -11.34
C VAL A 245 16.14 26.68 -11.82
N LYS A 246 17.35 26.23 -11.49
CA LYS A 246 17.86 24.90 -11.86
C LYS A 246 17.23 23.83 -10.98
N ARG A 247 16.69 22.78 -11.63
CA ARG A 247 16.20 21.56 -10.97
C ARG A 247 17.16 20.39 -11.15
N TYR A 248 18.03 20.47 -12.15
CA TYR A 248 18.87 19.36 -12.59
C TYR A 248 20.33 19.82 -12.73
N SER A 249 21.26 18.97 -12.29
CA SER A 249 22.71 19.16 -12.49
C SER A 249 23.11 18.86 -13.95
N SER A 250 24.28 19.33 -14.36
CA SER A 250 24.80 19.12 -15.72
C SER A 250 25.17 17.65 -15.94
N GLU A 251 24.52 17.06 -16.93
CA GLU A 251 24.83 15.84 -17.67
C GLU A 251 24.92 14.50 -16.88
N ALA A 252 24.00 13.60 -17.21
CA ALA A 252 24.05 12.15 -17.00
C ALA A 252 23.73 11.55 -15.61
N GLU A 253 23.83 12.26 -14.49
CA GLU A 253 23.50 11.64 -13.18
C GLU A 253 22.01 11.25 -13.06
N GLY A 254 21.13 12.04 -13.67
CA GLY A 254 19.68 11.87 -13.54
C GLY A 254 19.00 10.91 -14.52
N ILE A 255 19.68 10.38 -15.54
CA ILE A 255 19.10 9.34 -16.43
C ILE A 255 19.39 7.93 -15.88
N ARG A 256 20.60 7.72 -15.34
CA ARG A 256 21.03 6.40 -14.84
C ARG A 256 20.36 5.99 -13.52
N MET A 257 20.03 6.96 -12.66
CA MET A 257 19.41 6.75 -11.35
C MET A 257 17.96 6.20 -11.40
N LEU A 258 17.31 6.16 -12.57
CA LEU A 258 15.94 5.64 -12.69
C LEU A 258 15.87 4.18 -13.17
N ALA A 259 16.86 3.70 -13.92
CA ALA A 259 16.77 2.42 -14.63
C ALA A 259 17.87 1.42 -14.26
N LYS A 260 19.07 1.87 -13.88
CA LYS A 260 20.23 0.98 -13.72
C LYS A 260 20.27 0.25 -12.37
N ASP A 261 19.69 0.84 -11.33
CA ASP A 261 19.72 0.28 -9.97
C ASP A 261 18.72 -0.88 -9.75
N PHE A 262 17.84 -1.14 -10.73
CA PHE A 262 16.81 -2.19 -10.65
C PHE A 262 17.17 -3.50 -11.37
N LEU A 263 18.30 -3.56 -12.08
CA LEU A 263 18.70 -4.76 -12.82
C LEU A 263 20.14 -5.16 -12.49
N SER A 264 20.28 -6.13 -11.59
CA SER A 264 21.37 -7.10 -11.69
C SER A 264 21.20 -7.85 -13.02
N MET A 265 21.79 -7.34 -14.10
CA MET A 265 21.81 -8.06 -15.37
C MET A 265 22.50 -9.41 -15.17
N ARG A 266 21.74 -10.49 -15.33
CA ARG A 266 22.26 -11.87 -15.36
C ARG A 266 23.30 -11.92 -16.49
N LYS A 267 24.59 -12.02 -16.14
CA LYS A 267 25.64 -12.34 -17.11
C LYS A 267 25.25 -13.67 -17.77
N LYS A 268 24.93 -13.65 -19.06
CA LYS A 268 24.87 -14.89 -19.85
C LYS A 268 26.28 -15.49 -19.81
N SER A 269 26.45 -16.59 -19.08
CA SER A 269 27.63 -17.43 -19.25
C SER A 269 27.62 -17.91 -20.69
N LYS A 270 28.73 -17.70 -21.40
CA LYS A 270 29.04 -18.49 -22.58
C LYS A 270 29.26 -19.94 -22.19
#